data_AF-A0A0T9U1C9-F1
#
_entry.id   AF-A0A0T9U1C9-F1
#
_cell.length_a   1.000
_cell.length_b   1.000
_cell.length_c   1.000
_cell.angle_alpha   90.00
_cell.angle_beta   90.00
_cell.angle_gamma   90.00
#
_symmetry.space_group_name_H-M   'P 1'
#
loop_
_entity.id
_entity.type
_entity.pdbx_description
1 polymer ?
#
loop_
_entity_poly.entity_id
_entity_poly.type
_entity_poly.pdbx_seq_one_letter_code
_entity_poly.pdbx_strand_id
1 'polypeptide(L)'
;MKLIIAMSLITISFVSTAATQEQKNNTKFIQDLMLHSKWAGMCGAIKQMGNFQESTKMPGGDEFIARFIATEQARLNISPQQFLDVCEKATSTYNDYAQIQP
;
A
#
# COMPACT_ATOMS: atom_id res chain seq x y z
N MET A 1 28.91 24.22 -40.30
CA MET A 1 27.81 24.78 -39.46
C MET A 1 26.49 24.03 -39.64
N LYS A 2 25.95 23.87 -40.86
CA LYS A 2 24.71 23.09 -41.10
C LYS A 2 24.75 21.63 -40.62
N LEU A 3 25.87 20.93 -40.78
CA LEU A 3 26.07 19.55 -40.29
C LEU A 3 26.13 19.44 -38.76
N ILE A 4 26.64 20.47 -38.07
CA ILE A 4 26.74 20.49 -36.60
C ILE A 4 25.35 20.68 -36.00
N ILE A 5 24.56 21.60 -36.58
CA ILE A 5 23.16 21.86 -36.16
C ILE A 5 22.29 20.61 -36.37
N ALA A 6 22.45 19.90 -37.49
CA ALA A 6 21.73 18.65 -37.75
C ALA A 6 22.06 17.54 -36.74
N MET A 7 23.31 17.47 -36.26
CA MET A 7 23.75 16.47 -35.29
C MET A 7 23.27 16.79 -33.86
N SER A 8 23.11 18.08 -33.52
CA SER A 8 22.50 18.53 -32.26
C SER A 8 21.03 18.13 -32.13
N LEU A 9 20.26 18.23 -33.22
CA LEU A 9 18.81 17.95 -33.21
C LEU A 9 18.46 16.47 -32.94
N ILE A 10 19.34 15.54 -33.32
CA ILE A 10 19.11 14.10 -33.11
C ILE A 10 19.26 13.72 -31.63
N THR A 11 20.13 14.40 -30.88
CA THR A 11 20.38 14.09 -29.47
C THR A 11 19.25 14.52 -28.52
N ILE A 12 18.44 15.50 -28.90
CA ILE A 12 17.34 16.01 -28.08
C ILE A 12 16.17 15.02 -28.03
N SER A 13 15.98 14.21 -29.07
CA SER A 13 14.86 13.27 -29.18
C SER A 13 14.95 12.07 -28.23
N PHE A 14 16.13 11.75 -27.71
CA PHE A 14 16.35 10.57 -26.84
C PHE A 14 16.23 10.87 -25.34
N VAL A 15 16.21 12.14 -24.93
CA VAL A 15 16.16 12.51 -23.50
C VAL A 15 14.74 12.32 -22.94
N SER A 16 13.71 12.49 -23.77
CA SER A 16 12.31 12.43 -23.35
C SER A 16 11.87 11.03 -22.89
N THR A 17 12.40 9.97 -23.48
CA THR A 17 12.02 8.58 -23.14
C THR A 17 12.54 8.14 -21.76
N ALA A 18 13.73 8.58 -21.36
CA ALA A 18 14.30 8.25 -20.04
C ALA A 18 13.53 8.93 -18.90
N ALA A 19 13.24 10.23 -19.02
CA ALA A 19 12.46 10.98 -18.04
C ALA A 19 11.03 10.40 -17.85
N THR A 20 10.42 9.93 -18.94
CA THR A 20 9.07 9.33 -18.89
C THR A 20 9.06 7.98 -18.16
N GLN A 21 10.11 7.16 -18.29
CA GLN A 21 10.21 5.88 -17.59
C GLN A 21 10.46 6.05 -16.09
N GLU A 22 11.35 6.97 -15.70
CA GLU A 22 11.61 7.28 -14.29
C GLU A 22 10.34 7.80 -13.60
N GLN A 23 9.61 8.72 -14.24
CA GLN A 23 8.36 9.25 -13.70
C GLN A 23 7.26 8.18 -13.59
N LYS A 24 7.16 7.26 -14.55
CA LYS A 24 6.23 6.13 -14.48
C LYS A 24 6.58 5.17 -13.34
N ASN A 25 7.86 4.90 -13.13
CA ASN A 25 8.34 4.05 -12.04
C ASN A 25 8.06 4.70 -10.67
N ASN A 26 8.32 6.00 -10.52
CA ASN A 26 8.03 6.75 -9.30
C ASN A 26 6.52 6.79 -9.02
N THR A 27 5.68 6.97 -10.04
CA THR A 27 4.22 6.96 -9.89
C THR A 27 3.72 5.61 -9.40
N LYS A 28 4.20 4.51 -10.00
CA LYS A 28 3.85 3.15 -9.59
C LYS A 28 4.30 2.88 -8.16
N PHE A 29 5.54 3.25 -7.82
CA PHE A 29 6.08 3.10 -6.47
C PHE A 29 5.21 3.80 -5.42
N ILE A 30 4.85 5.07 -5.65
CA ILE A 30 3.99 5.83 -4.73
C ILE A 30 2.61 5.17 -4.60
N GLN A 31 2.01 4.74 -5.71
CA GLN A 31 0.72 4.05 -5.69
C GLN A 31 0.78 2.76 -4.89
N ASP A 32 1.80 1.94 -5.11
CA ASP A 32 2.02 0.69 -4.38
C ASP A 32 2.20 0.97 -2.88
N LEU A 33 3.03 1.95 -2.51
CA LEU A 33 3.24 2.33 -1.11
C LEU A 33 1.96 2.84 -0.44
N MET A 34 1.16 3.66 -1.12
CA MET A 34 -0.12 4.14 -0.59
C MET A 34 -1.12 2.99 -0.37
N LEU A 35 -1.17 2.02 -1.28
CA LEU A 35 -2.02 0.84 -1.12
C LEU A 35 -1.60 0.01 0.10
N HIS A 36 -0.31 -0.28 0.26
CA HIS A 36 0.20 -0.98 1.44
C HIS A 36 -0.08 -0.18 2.72
N SER A 37 0.11 1.14 2.71
CA SER A 37 -0.17 2.01 3.87
C SER A 37 -1.66 1.97 4.27
N LYS A 38 -2.57 1.99 3.30
CA LYS A 38 -4.02 1.89 3.53
C LYS A 38 -4.38 0.57 4.22
N TRP A 39 -3.83 -0.54 3.72
CA TRP A 39 -4.05 -1.86 4.30
C TRP A 39 -3.44 -1.98 5.69
N ALA A 40 -2.18 -1.57 5.87
CA ALA A 40 -1.49 -1.59 7.16
C ALA A 40 -2.27 -0.81 8.23
N GLY A 41 -2.80 0.37 7.88
CA GLY A 41 -3.64 1.17 8.79
C GLY A 41 -4.93 0.45 9.20
N MET A 42 -5.64 -0.17 8.26
CA MET A 42 -6.85 -0.93 8.56
C MET A 42 -6.55 -2.15 9.46
N CYS A 43 -5.51 -2.91 9.14
CA CYS A 43 -5.12 -4.09 9.92
C CYS A 43 -4.66 -3.69 11.34
N GLY A 44 -3.93 -2.58 11.46
CA GLY A 44 -3.56 -1.99 12.75
C GLY A 44 -4.77 -1.58 13.59
N ALA A 45 -5.77 -0.93 12.98
CA ALA A 45 -7.00 -0.57 13.66
C ALA A 45 -7.78 -1.80 14.15
N ILE A 46 -7.90 -2.85 13.32
CA ILE A 46 -8.56 -4.11 13.71
C ILE A 46 -7.83 -4.78 14.87
N LYS A 47 -6.49 -4.82 14.85
CA LYS A 47 -5.70 -5.31 15.98
C LYS A 47 -6.00 -4.51 17.26
N GLN A 48 -6.08 -3.18 17.16
CA GLN A 48 -6.39 -2.34 18.31
C GLN A 48 -7.82 -2.54 18.82
N MET A 49 -8.79 -2.81 17.94
CA MET A 49 -10.14 -3.21 18.36
C MET A 49 -10.11 -4.49 19.18
N GLY A 50 -9.34 -5.50 18.75
CA GLY A 50 -9.13 -6.73 19.51
C GLY A 50 -8.52 -6.48 20.90
N ASN A 51 -7.42 -5.73 20.97
CA ASN A 51 -6.76 -5.37 22.23
C ASN A 51 -7.68 -4.58 23.18
N PHE A 52 -8.43 -3.63 22.61
CA PHE A 52 -9.39 -2.82 23.35
C PHE A 52 -10.50 -3.70 23.92
N GLN A 53 -11.04 -4.62 23.13
CA GLN A 53 -12.05 -5.55 23.59
C GLN A 53 -11.51 -6.51 24.65
N GLU A 54 -10.30 -7.03 24.48
CA GLU A 54 -9.67 -7.90 25.45
C GLU A 54 -9.46 -7.22 26.81
N SER A 55 -9.10 -5.93 26.81
CA SER A 55 -8.86 -5.16 28.04
C SER A 55 -10.13 -4.65 28.71
N THR A 56 -11.12 -4.22 27.94
CA THR A 56 -12.35 -3.61 28.49
C THR A 56 -13.47 -4.61 28.74
N LYS A 57 -13.42 -5.78 28.11
CA LYS A 57 -14.48 -6.80 28.16
C LYS A 57 -15.85 -6.21 27.85
N MET A 58 -15.91 -5.33 26.84
CA MET A 58 -17.16 -4.68 26.44
C MET A 58 -18.19 -5.77 26.06
N PRO A 59 -19.41 -5.73 26.61
CA PRO A 59 -20.45 -6.68 26.24
C PRO A 59 -20.70 -6.69 24.73
N GLY A 60 -20.61 -7.88 24.11
CA GLY A 60 -20.80 -8.06 22.67
C GLY A 60 -19.63 -7.65 21.77
N GLY A 61 -18.49 -7.21 22.32
CA GLY A 61 -17.38 -6.71 21.51
C GLY A 61 -16.74 -7.76 20.60
N ASP A 62 -16.62 -9.01 21.05
CA ASP A 62 -16.08 -10.10 20.21
C ASP A 62 -16.97 -10.36 18.98
N GLU A 63 -18.30 -10.37 19.17
CA GLU A 63 -19.27 -10.53 18.08
C GLU A 63 -19.20 -9.34 17.12
N PHE A 64 -19.12 -8.11 17.66
CA PHE A 64 -18.99 -6.92 16.84
C PHE A 64 -17.74 -6.97 15.95
N ILE A 65 -16.58 -7.31 16.51
CA ILE A 65 -15.32 -7.40 15.77
C ILE A 65 -15.43 -8.47 14.68
N ALA A 66 -15.94 -9.65 14.99
CA ALA A 66 -16.11 -10.73 14.02
C ALA A 66 -17.01 -10.31 12.84
N ARG A 67 -18.15 -9.65 13.14
CA ARG A 67 -19.09 -9.16 12.11
C ARG A 67 -18.52 -8.00 11.29
N PHE A 68 -17.77 -7.11 11.93
CA PHE A 68 -17.09 -6.03 11.25
C PHE A 68 -16.08 -6.56 10.24
N ILE A 69 -15.21 -7.49 10.66
CA ILE A 69 -14.21 -8.12 9.79
C ILE A 69 -14.90 -8.86 8.63
N ALA A 70 -15.97 -9.61 8.89
CA ALA A 70 -16.72 -10.31 7.84
C ALA A 70 -17.35 -9.34 6.83
N THR A 71 -17.85 -8.19 7.30
CA THR A 71 -18.41 -7.14 6.44
C THR A 71 -17.33 -6.54 5.54
N GLU A 72 -16.15 -6.27 6.08
CA GLU A 72 -15.03 -5.73 5.30
C GLU A 72 -14.49 -6.74 4.28
N GLN A 73 -14.41 -8.03 4.64
CA GLN A 73 -14.05 -9.10 3.69
C GLN A 73 -15.05 -9.17 2.53
N ALA A 74 -16.35 -9.12 2.83
CA ALA A 74 -17.40 -9.11 1.81
C ALA A 74 -17.34 -7.85 0.94
N ARG A 75 -17.15 -6.66 1.54
CA ARG A 75 -17.01 -5.38 0.83
C ARG A 75 -15.82 -5.39 -0.13
N LEU A 76 -14.73 -6.05 0.25
CA LEU A 76 -13.50 -6.15 -0.52
C LEU A 76 -13.48 -7.35 -1.47
N ASN A 77 -14.48 -8.23 -1.40
CA ASN A 77 -14.59 -9.46 -2.17
C ASN A 77 -13.34 -10.36 -2.03
N ILE A 78 -12.89 -10.57 -0.79
CA ILE A 78 -11.73 -11.41 -0.46
C ILE A 78 -12.07 -12.44 0.60
N SER A 79 -11.37 -13.56 0.57
CA SER A 79 -11.49 -14.61 1.59
C SER A 79 -10.82 -14.20 2.91
N PRO A 80 -11.15 -14.86 4.03
CA PRO A 80 -10.45 -14.64 5.30
C PRO A 80 -8.94 -14.83 5.20
N GLN A 81 -8.47 -15.85 4.47
CA GLN A 81 -7.04 -16.09 4.29
C GLN A 81 -6.38 -14.96 3.50
N GLN A 82 -7.00 -14.52 2.40
CA GLN A 82 -6.50 -13.39 1.62
C GLN A 82 -6.44 -12.11 2.45
N PHE A 83 -7.41 -11.89 3.34
CA PHE A 83 -7.41 -10.75 4.26
C PHE A 83 -6.18 -10.77 5.17
N LEU A 84 -5.87 -11.93 5.77
CA LEU A 84 -4.69 -12.10 6.61
C LEU A 84 -3.39 -11.92 5.83
N ASP A 85 -3.27 -12.54 4.65
CA ASP A 85 -2.08 -12.46 3.81
C ASP A 85 -1.81 -11.00 3.37
N VAL A 86 -2.86 -10.26 3.03
CA VAL A 86 -2.75 -8.84 2.66
C VAL A 86 -2.36 -8.01 3.88
N CYS A 87 -2.92 -8.28 5.05
CA CYS A 87 -2.54 -7.58 6.28
C CYS A 87 -1.07 -7.79 6.64
N GLU A 88 -0.60 -9.04 6.64
CA GLU A 88 0.79 -9.37 6.96
C GLU A 88 1.75 -8.67 5.99
N LYS A 89 1.50 -8.80 4.69
CA LYS A 89 2.32 -8.18 3.65
C LYS A 89 2.29 -6.65 3.73
N ALA A 90 1.11 -6.06 3.92
CA ALA A 90 0.95 -4.61 4.02
C ALA A 90 1.70 -4.05 5.22
N THR A 91 1.57 -4.68 6.39
CA THR A 91 2.26 -4.26 7.62
C THR A 91 3.78 -4.43 7.49
N SER A 92 4.28 -5.54 6.94
CA SER A 92 5.71 -5.74 6.71
C SER A 92 6.28 -4.66 5.79
N THR A 93 5.67 -4.48 4.62
CA THR A 93 6.10 -3.45 3.65
C THR A 93 6.07 -2.06 4.28
N TYR A 94 4.99 -1.70 4.98
CA TYR A 94 4.89 -0.40 5.64
C TYR A 94 6.00 -0.18 6.67
N ASN A 95 6.27 -1.19 7.52
CA ASN A 95 7.30 -1.12 8.54
C ASN A 95 8.71 -0.97 7.95
N ASP A 96 9.00 -1.70 6.87
CA ASP A 96 10.28 -1.60 6.15
C ASP A 96 10.53 -0.16 5.65
N TYR A 97 9.51 0.49 5.10
CA TYR A 97 9.61 1.88 4.63
C TYR A 97 9.58 2.91 5.76
N ALA A 98 8.75 2.70 6.78
CA ALA A 98 8.62 3.61 7.92
C ALA A 98 9.77 3.49 8.91
N GLN A 99 10.68 2.51 8.73
CA GLN A 99 11.75 2.16 9.67
C GLN A 99 11.25 1.86 11.08
N ILE A 100 10.02 1.35 11.18
CA ILE A 100 9.43 0.95 12.45
C ILE A 100 9.88 -0.49 12.69
N GLN A 101 10.87 -0.69 13.56
CA GLN A 101 11.23 -2.03 14.04
C GLN A 101 10.15 -2.57 14.98
N PRO A 102 9.88 -3.90 14.95
CA PRO A 102 8.90 -4.54 15.82
C PRO A 102 9.24 -4.42 17.31
#